data_AF-A0AAN6N6T3-F1
#
_entry.id   AF-A0AAN6N6T3-F1
#
_cell.length_a   1.000
_cell.length_b   1.000
_cell.length_c   1.000
_cell.angle_alpha   90.00
_cell.angle_beta   90.00
_cell.angle_gamma   90.00
#
_symmetry.space_group_name_H-M   'P 1'
#
loop_
_entity.id
_entity.type
_entity.pdbx_description
1 polymer ?
#
loop_
_entity_poly.entity_id
_entity_poly.type
_entity_poly.pdbx_seq_one_letter_code
_entity_poly.pdbx_strand_id
1 'polypeptide(L)'
;MKAFTIIAFVAATVLALPNGEVPVAGLNERTDGSNGCNSNNCARAVTGTRAGKKPDVTSRQSDCSTFMTTTVTIDDWGHPIATITNCEVPAYATACDNPNPTAAYSSACSCWGITAGTTTVC
;
A
#
# COMPACT_ATOMS: atom_id res chain seq x y z
N MET A 1 34.53 55.52 -16.94
CA MET A 1 33.28 55.35 -16.17
C MET A 1 33.06 53.85 -16.03
N LYS A 2 33.14 53.34 -14.80
CA LYS A 2 33.46 51.94 -14.49
C LYS A 2 32.49 51.48 -13.40
N ALA A 3 31.64 50.50 -13.70
CA ALA A 3 31.08 49.54 -12.76
C ALA A 3 30.14 48.58 -13.53
N PHE A 4 30.57 47.32 -13.71
CA PHE A 4 29.69 46.21 -14.02
C PHE A 4 29.05 45.76 -12.70
N THR A 5 27.72 45.74 -12.65
CA THR A 5 26.94 45.28 -11.49
C THR A 5 27.12 43.78 -11.31
N ILE A 6 27.66 43.37 -10.16
CA ILE A 6 27.73 41.98 -9.72
C ILE A 6 26.32 41.57 -9.26
N ILE A 7 25.73 40.58 -9.92
CA ILE A 7 24.52 39.91 -9.42
C ILE A 7 24.98 39.04 -8.25
N ALA A 8 24.63 39.44 -7.03
CA ALA A 8 24.89 38.65 -5.83
C ALA A 8 24.06 37.36 -5.90
N PHE A 9 24.73 36.22 -6.05
CA PHE A 9 24.16 34.94 -5.67
C PHE A 9 23.97 34.97 -4.15
N VAL A 10 22.73 35.13 -3.69
CA VAL A 10 22.40 34.89 -2.30
C VAL A 10 22.70 33.41 -2.04
N ALA A 11 23.77 33.15 -1.28
CA ALA A 11 24.07 31.83 -0.78
C ALA A 11 22.84 31.30 -0.06
N ALA A 12 22.25 30.21 -0.57
CA ALA A 12 21.24 29.47 0.14
C ALA A 12 21.89 28.97 1.43
N THR A 13 21.60 29.64 2.54
CA THR A 13 21.91 29.13 3.86
C THR A 13 21.12 27.84 4.03
N VAL A 14 21.83 26.73 3.94
CA VAL A 14 21.34 25.42 4.33
C VAL A 14 21.07 25.47 5.83
N LEU A 15 19.85 25.82 6.21
CA LEU A 15 19.33 25.53 7.54
C LEU A 15 19.14 24.03 7.61
N ALA A 16 20.21 23.33 8.03
CA ALA A 16 20.12 21.96 8.48
C ALA A 16 19.16 21.91 9.67
N LEU A 17 17.92 21.50 9.42
CA LEU A 17 17.02 21.05 10.47
C LEU A 17 17.60 19.75 11.04
N PRO A 18 17.57 19.52 12.36
CA PRO A 18 18.22 18.38 13.00
C PRO A 18 17.62 17.00 12.63
N ASN A 19 16.63 16.96 11.73
CA ASN A 19 15.98 15.74 11.27
C ASN A 19 15.96 15.69 9.73
N GLY A 20 17.14 15.58 9.11
CA GLY A 20 17.41 14.73 7.94
C GLY A 20 16.55 14.76 6.67
N GLU A 21 15.59 15.65 6.47
CA GLU A 21 14.78 15.67 5.23
C GLU A 21 15.29 16.72 4.25
N VAL A 22 15.86 16.25 3.14
CA VAL A 22 16.22 17.08 1.99
C VAL A 22 14.95 17.25 1.13
N PRO A 23 14.51 18.49 0.81
CA PRO A 23 13.40 18.69 -0.11
C PRO A 23 13.82 18.30 -1.53
N VAL A 24 13.40 17.12 -1.98
CA VAL A 24 13.55 16.67 -3.38
C VAL A 24 12.50 17.34 -4.26
N ALA A 25 12.74 18.60 -4.63
CA ALA A 25 12.03 19.22 -5.75
C ALA A 25 12.69 18.76 -7.06
N GLY A 26 12.09 17.76 -7.73
CA GLY A 26 12.46 17.41 -9.11
C GLY A 26 12.93 15.98 -9.39
N LEU A 27 12.56 14.99 -8.57
CA LEU A 27 12.48 13.63 -9.11
C LEU A 27 11.24 13.56 -9.99
N ASN A 28 11.43 13.40 -11.30
CA ASN A 28 10.35 12.97 -12.19
C ASN A 28 10.00 11.55 -11.77
N GLU A 29 9.10 11.44 -10.80
CA GLU A 29 8.57 10.18 -10.32
C GLU A 29 8.07 9.41 -11.54
N ARG A 30 8.57 8.18 -11.73
CA ARG A 30 7.90 7.24 -12.63
C ARG A 30 6.53 6.98 -12.03
N THR A 31 5.56 7.80 -12.41
CA THR A 31 4.15 7.57 -12.17
C THR A 31 3.69 6.46 -13.14
N ASP A 32 4.14 5.23 -12.89
CA ASP A 32 3.51 4.05 -13.50
C ASP A 32 2.20 3.71 -12.79
N GLY A 33 1.30 4.69 -12.66
CA GLY A 33 -0.09 4.51 -12.19
C GLY A 33 -0.26 3.78 -10.85
N SER A 34 0.82 3.58 -10.09
CA SER A 34 0.85 2.79 -8.87
C SER A 34 1.10 3.77 -7.74
N ASN A 35 0.08 4.04 -6.92
CA ASN A 35 0.16 4.87 -5.71
C ASN A 35 1.17 4.29 -4.68
N GLY A 36 2.47 4.23 -4.97
CA GLY A 36 3.47 3.58 -4.12
C GLY A 36 3.24 2.07 -3.92
N CYS A 37 2.29 1.45 -4.61
CA CYS A 37 1.86 0.06 -4.41
C CYS A 37 2.78 -1.00 -5.02
N ASN A 38 3.92 -0.54 -5.53
CA ASN A 38 5.06 -1.33 -5.96
C ASN A 38 6.31 -0.99 -5.12
N SER A 39 6.18 -0.27 -4.00
CA SER A 39 7.32 0.15 -3.17
C SER A 39 8.01 -1.01 -2.44
N ASN A 40 7.30 -2.09 -2.16
CA ASN A 40 7.84 -3.25 -1.45
C ASN A 40 7.54 -4.58 -2.17
N ASN A 41 8.22 -5.65 -1.74
CA ASN A 41 8.13 -6.96 -2.38
C ASN A 41 6.75 -7.62 -2.20
N CYS A 42 6.09 -7.42 -1.04
CA CYS A 42 4.73 -7.91 -0.79
C CYS A 42 3.74 -7.29 -1.78
N ALA A 43 3.73 -5.97 -1.87
CA ALA A 43 2.86 -5.23 -2.76
C ALA A 43 3.14 -5.61 -4.22
N ARG A 44 4.41 -5.76 -4.62
CA ARG A 44 4.77 -6.30 -5.96
C ARG A 44 4.25 -7.72 -6.19
N ALA A 45 4.28 -8.59 -5.19
CA ALA A 45 3.81 -9.97 -5.30
C ALA A 45 2.29 -10.03 -5.52
N VAL A 46 1.55 -9.25 -4.73
CA VAL A 46 0.08 -9.16 -4.80
C VAL A 46 -0.38 -8.40 -6.03
N THR A 47 0.14 -7.19 -6.27
CA THR A 47 -0.40 -6.26 -7.27
C THR A 47 0.20 -6.40 -8.66
N GLY A 48 1.35 -7.07 -8.80
CA GLY A 48 2.14 -7.03 -10.04
C GLY A 48 1.44 -7.66 -11.25
N THR A 49 1.38 -6.94 -12.36
CA THR A 49 0.67 -7.35 -13.60
C THR A 49 1.55 -8.03 -14.65
N ARG A 50 2.81 -8.36 -14.30
CA ARG A 50 3.74 -9.02 -15.23
C ARG A 50 3.18 -10.38 -15.70
N ALA A 51 3.14 -10.58 -17.02
CA ALA A 51 2.76 -11.86 -17.62
C ALA A 51 3.62 -13.02 -17.07
N GLY A 52 2.98 -14.16 -16.82
CA GLY A 52 3.62 -15.34 -16.22
C GLY A 52 3.66 -15.36 -14.69
N LYS A 53 3.19 -14.31 -14.00
CA LYS A 53 2.92 -14.38 -12.56
C LYS A 53 1.73 -15.30 -12.29
N LYS A 54 1.89 -16.17 -11.29
CA LYS A 54 0.87 -17.11 -10.82
C LYS A 54 0.60 -16.89 -9.32
N PRO A 55 -0.65 -17.02 -8.86
CA PRO A 55 -1.87 -17.13 -9.67
C PRO A 55 -2.13 -15.84 -10.47
N ASP A 56 -3.06 -15.85 -11.43
CA ASP A 56 -3.30 -14.66 -12.28
C ASP A 56 -3.83 -13.47 -11.47
N VAL A 57 -3.88 -12.30 -12.10
CA VAL A 57 -4.28 -11.05 -11.44
C VAL A 57 -5.68 -11.15 -10.84
N THR A 58 -6.62 -11.79 -11.54
CA THR A 58 -8.02 -11.92 -11.09
C THR A 58 -8.12 -12.81 -9.87
N SER A 59 -7.41 -13.94 -9.82
CA SER A 59 -7.37 -14.78 -8.62
C SER A 59 -6.83 -14.02 -7.41
N ARG A 60 -5.73 -13.28 -7.56
CA ARG A 60 -5.16 -12.51 -6.44
C ARG A 60 -6.08 -11.39 -5.97
N GLN A 61 -6.87 -10.79 -6.87
CA GLN A 61 -7.91 -9.82 -6.50
C GLN A 61 -9.04 -10.50 -5.71
N SER A 62 -9.43 -11.71 -6.09
CA SER A 62 -10.39 -12.52 -5.33
C SER A 62 -9.84 -12.85 -3.94
N ASP A 63 -8.59 -13.30 -3.84
CA ASP A 63 -7.95 -13.61 -2.56
C ASP A 63 -7.92 -12.38 -1.65
N CYS A 64 -7.57 -11.21 -2.20
CA CYS A 64 -7.67 -9.94 -1.47
C CYS A 64 -9.09 -9.62 -1.01
N SER A 65 -10.09 -9.82 -1.86
CA SER A 65 -11.49 -9.54 -1.50
C SER A 65 -11.96 -10.44 -0.36
N THR A 66 -11.63 -11.73 -0.41
CA THR A 66 -11.94 -12.69 0.64
C THR A 66 -11.19 -12.39 1.94
N PHE A 67 -9.91 -12.05 1.86
CA PHE A 67 -9.08 -11.68 3.02
C PHE A 67 -9.61 -10.42 3.73
N MET A 68 -10.08 -9.44 2.97
CA MET A 68 -10.57 -8.17 3.50
C MET A 68 -12.03 -8.25 4.02
N THR A 69 -12.69 -9.41 3.92
CA THR A 69 -14.09 -9.58 4.34
C THR A 69 -14.19 -10.17 5.75
N THR A 70 -15.02 -9.54 6.57
CA THR A 70 -15.46 -10.06 7.87
C THR A 70 -16.94 -10.41 7.79
N THR A 71 -17.31 -11.62 8.21
CA THR A 71 -18.70 -12.07 8.28
C THR A 71 -19.17 -12.01 9.74
N VAL A 72 -20.31 -11.38 9.98
CA VAL A 72 -20.94 -11.32 11.29
C VAL A 72 -22.30 -12.01 11.20
N THR A 73 -22.48 -13.08 11.96
CA THR A 73 -23.79 -13.71 12.14
C THR A 73 -24.50 -13.04 13.31
N ILE A 74 -25.75 -12.66 13.11
CA ILE A 74 -26.59 -12.05 14.13
C ILE A 74 -27.77 -12.95 14.49
N ASP A 75 -28.32 -12.77 15.70
CA ASP A 75 -29.60 -13.37 16.08
C ASP A 75 -30.80 -12.56 15.54
N ASP A 76 -32.02 -13.05 15.80
CA ASP A 76 -33.27 -12.36 15.44
C ASP A 76 -33.41 -10.95 16.06
N TRP A 77 -32.63 -10.65 17.10
CA TRP A 77 -32.61 -9.37 17.79
C TRP A 77 -31.50 -8.43 17.28
N GLY A 78 -30.67 -8.87 16.33
CA GLY A 78 -29.59 -8.09 15.75
C GLY A 78 -28.27 -8.12 16.54
N HIS A 79 -28.09 -9.03 17.49
CA HIS A 79 -26.85 -9.17 18.25
C HIS A 79 -25.85 -10.08 17.55
N PRO A 80 -24.55 -9.74 17.51
CA PRO A 80 -23.53 -10.62 16.95
C PRO A 80 -23.38 -11.89 17.79
N ILE A 81 -23.63 -13.04 17.17
CA ILE A 81 -23.45 -14.37 17.78
C ILE A 81 -22.24 -15.12 17.22
N ALA A 82 -21.73 -14.71 16.05
CA ALA A 82 -20.45 -15.17 15.53
C ALA A 82 -19.80 -14.11 14.64
N THR A 83 -18.47 -14.02 14.69
CA THR A 83 -17.66 -13.16 13.81
C THR A 83 -16.54 -13.97 13.21
N ILE A 84 -16.45 -14.00 11.89
CA ILE A 84 -15.47 -14.75 11.12
C ILE A 84 -14.68 -13.77 10.25
N THR A 85 -13.37 -13.70 10.45
CA THR A 85 -12.45 -12.93 9.61
C THR A 85 -11.43 -13.87 9.01
N ASN A 86 -11.14 -13.73 7.72
CA ASN A 86 -10.08 -14.50 7.08
C ASN A 86 -8.72 -13.83 7.32
N CYS A 87 -7.81 -14.53 7.97
CA CYS A 87 -6.44 -14.08 8.23
C CYS A 87 -5.39 -14.92 7.49
N GLU A 88 -5.81 -15.79 6.57
CA GLU A 88 -4.89 -16.65 5.82
C GLU A 88 -4.23 -15.88 4.68
N VAL A 89 -2.92 -15.66 4.80
CA VAL A 89 -2.11 -15.09 3.72
C VAL A 89 -1.82 -16.20 2.71
N PRO A 90 -2.20 -16.04 1.43
CA PRO A 90 -1.98 -17.07 0.42
C PRO A 90 -0.49 -17.39 0.20
N ALA A 91 -0.19 -18.65 -0.12
CA ALA A 91 1.19 -19.13 -0.30
C ALA A 91 1.99 -18.41 -1.40
N TYR A 92 1.35 -17.76 -2.38
CA TYR A 92 2.06 -16.97 -3.40
C TYR A 92 2.61 -15.65 -2.86
N ALA A 93 2.12 -15.21 -1.70
CA ALA A 93 2.44 -13.92 -1.08
C ALA A 93 3.54 -14.07 -0.01
N THR A 94 4.49 -14.98 -0.19
CA THR A 94 5.65 -15.15 0.72
C THR A 94 6.45 -13.87 0.92
N ALA A 95 6.41 -12.95 -0.05
CA ALA A 95 7.07 -11.65 0.10
C ALA A 95 6.41 -10.73 1.16
N CYS A 96 5.27 -11.13 1.72
CA CYS A 96 4.57 -10.44 2.80
C CYS A 96 5.04 -10.89 4.19
N ASP A 97 6.04 -11.76 4.30
CA ASP A 97 6.53 -12.25 5.60
C ASP A 97 7.16 -11.15 6.48
N ASN A 98 7.04 -11.33 7.81
CA ASN A 98 7.72 -10.65 8.93
C ASN A 98 7.66 -9.10 9.03
N PRO A 99 7.44 -8.52 10.23
CA PRO A 99 6.97 -9.15 11.47
C PRO A 99 5.44 -9.38 11.46
N ASN A 100 4.71 -8.87 10.46
CA ASN A 100 3.25 -8.93 10.44
C ASN A 100 2.72 -9.22 9.02
N PRO A 101 2.59 -10.50 8.64
CA PRO A 101 2.24 -10.87 7.28
C PRO A 101 0.81 -10.52 6.89
N THR A 102 -0.12 -10.59 7.83
CA THR A 102 -1.52 -10.21 7.60
C THR A 102 -1.67 -8.71 7.37
N ALA A 103 -0.94 -7.87 8.12
CA ALA A 103 -0.93 -6.42 7.89
C ALA A 103 -0.24 -6.03 6.58
N ALA A 104 0.85 -6.72 6.22
CA ALA A 104 1.52 -6.49 4.94
C ALA A 104 0.60 -6.85 3.77
N TYR A 105 -0.10 -7.99 3.87
CA TYR A 105 -1.03 -8.44 2.85
C TYR A 105 -2.27 -7.53 2.74
N SER A 106 -2.88 -7.13 3.85
CA SER A 106 -4.02 -6.19 3.84
C SER A 106 -3.64 -4.82 3.28
N SER A 107 -2.43 -4.35 3.57
CA SER A 107 -1.88 -3.11 2.99
C SER A 107 -1.75 -3.24 1.46
N ALA A 108 -1.23 -4.37 0.98
CA ALA A 108 -1.12 -4.63 -0.46
C ALA A 108 -2.49 -4.70 -1.16
N CYS A 109 -3.50 -5.30 -0.52
CA CYS A 109 -4.89 -5.33 -1.02
C CYS A 109 -5.52 -3.93 -1.05
N SER A 110 -5.33 -3.15 0.02
CA SER A 110 -5.77 -1.74 0.09
C SER A 110 -5.13 -0.90 -1.00
N CYS A 111 -3.88 -1.22 -1.34
CA CYS A 111 -3.13 -0.61 -2.44
C CYS A 111 -3.76 -0.85 -3.82
N TRP A 112 -4.52 -1.93 -3.99
CA TRP A 112 -5.33 -2.18 -5.17
C TRP A 112 -6.71 -1.49 -5.14
N GLY A 113 -7.04 -0.79 -4.05
CA GLY A 113 -8.36 -0.21 -3.83
C GLY A 113 -9.37 -1.19 -3.24
N ILE A 114 -8.94 -2.39 -2.83
CA ILE A 114 -9.80 -3.36 -2.15
C ILE A 114 -9.78 -3.04 -0.66
N THR A 115 -10.88 -2.53 -0.14
CA THR A 115 -11.02 -2.11 1.27
C THR A 115 -11.68 -3.18 2.13
N ALA A 116 -11.55 -3.05 3.45
CA ALA A 116 -12.21 -3.95 4.39
C ALA A 116 -13.74 -3.84 4.24
N GLY A 117 -14.41 -4.99 4.29
CA GLY A 117 -15.86 -5.10 4.19
C GLY A 117 -16.43 -5.98 5.31
N THR A 118 -17.62 -5.63 5.79
CA THR A 118 -18.36 -6.45 6.76
C THR A 118 -19.66 -6.94 6.12
N THR A 119 -19.87 -8.25 6.14
CA THR A 119 -21.10 -8.90 5.69
C THR A 119 -21.86 -9.39 6.91
N THR A 120 -23.10 -8.94 7.08
CA THR A 120 -23.98 -9.40 8.16
C THR A 120 -24.95 -10.43 7.63
N VAL A 121 -25.09 -11.56 8.32
CA VAL A 121 -26.03 -12.66 8.01
C VAL A 121 -26.92 -12.95 9.22
N CYS A 122 -28.21 -13.19 9.00
CA CYS A 122 -29.19 -13.55 10.02
C CYS A 122 -29.44 -15.06 10.01
#